data_AF-A0A9P7PAI0-F1
#
_entry.id   AF-A0A9P7PAI0-F1
#
_cell.length_a   1.000
_cell.length_b   1.000
_cell.length_c   1.000
_cell.angle_alpha   90.00
_cell.angle_beta   90.00
_cell.angle_gamma   90.00
#
_symmetry.space_group_name_H-M   'P 1'
#
loop_
_entity.id
_entity.type
_entity.pdbx_description
1 polymer ?
#
loop_
_entity_poly.entity_id
_entity_poly.type
_entity_poly.pdbx_seq_one_letter_code
_entity_poly.pdbx_strand_id
1 'polypeptide(L)'
;MSMFGQTKPAGSGGLFGQPQPAQQSQPTAASSIFGQAMANQQNNNTNTTGNNALGQQQNAQQMPALSQSQAQLSSSLWQPGRETPHQQKPIVDQIKLVTEKWDASGPSCVFKHYFYNKVDEAHVPFYKPQPHEDANEWEEALQKKPASGYMPVLCSGFTGVADRLKTQKRAINDFNTRLHQINGSLDAIMQRHELETEVRALAARRRQTAISERCLVLAAKVQILRNRGYALSADEDDLKNRLQVLERDVNDPAVGAREEEMWSRLISLRVYSDRLSKELDQPGGQDGEGLDPETEAKAKKVLEDYEKQLQHLRKEVEILAQDLQQWEKSRQGNSKSR
;
A
#
# COMPACT_ATOMS: atom_id res chain seq x y z
N MET A 1 23.36 -2.29 -59.32
CA MET A 1 23.66 -0.89 -58.94
C MET A 1 23.79 -0.85 -57.43
N SER A 2 25.01 -0.66 -56.93
CA SER A 2 25.26 -0.48 -55.50
C SER A 2 25.39 1.02 -55.23
N MET A 3 24.77 1.52 -54.17
CA MET A 3 24.99 2.87 -53.67
C MET A 3 25.36 2.79 -52.19
N PHE A 4 26.48 3.42 -51.86
CA PHE A 4 27.19 3.38 -50.59
C PHE A 4 27.25 4.83 -50.07
N GLY A 5 27.30 5.07 -48.76
CA GLY A 5 27.46 6.45 -48.27
C GLY A 5 27.18 6.67 -46.80
N GLN A 6 28.22 6.53 -45.97
CA GLN A 6 28.23 6.96 -44.57
C GLN A 6 29.32 8.03 -44.40
N THR A 7 28.98 9.21 -43.90
CA THR A 7 29.94 10.20 -43.36
C THR A 7 29.39 10.92 -42.13
N LYS A 8 30.31 11.40 -41.28
CA LYS A 8 30.10 11.81 -39.88
C LYS A 8 30.23 13.37 -39.73
N PRO A 9 30.44 14.00 -38.55
CA PRO A 9 29.49 14.99 -38.04
C PRO A 9 30.01 16.43 -37.85
N ALA A 10 29.10 17.37 -37.62
CA ALA A 10 29.30 18.66 -36.96
C ALA A 10 27.98 19.10 -36.28
N GLY A 11 27.94 19.91 -35.22
CA GLY A 11 29.07 20.48 -34.47
C GLY A 11 28.94 21.95 -34.06
N SER A 12 27.79 22.42 -33.53
CA SER A 12 27.70 23.73 -32.82
C SER A 12 26.36 23.95 -32.10
N GLY A 13 26.36 24.64 -30.97
CA GLY A 13 25.16 25.29 -30.41
C GLY A 13 24.68 24.77 -29.04
N GLY A 14 25.35 25.17 -27.96
CA GLY A 14 24.84 25.00 -26.60
C GLY A 14 24.13 26.27 -26.11
N LEU A 15 23.11 26.12 -25.26
CA LEU A 15 22.45 27.24 -24.56
C LEU A 15 21.79 26.75 -23.26
N PHE A 16 22.06 27.46 -22.15
CA PHE A 16 21.51 27.28 -20.80
C PHE A 16 21.88 25.99 -20.02
N GLY A 17 22.35 26.03 -18.76
CA GLY A 17 22.71 27.19 -17.92
C GLY A 17 22.18 27.09 -16.48
N GLN A 18 22.80 26.26 -15.63
CA GLN A 18 22.54 26.22 -14.18
C GLN A 18 23.18 27.44 -13.49
N PRO A 19 22.66 27.87 -12.33
CA PRO A 19 23.58 28.22 -11.25
C PRO A 19 23.22 27.60 -9.89
N GLN A 20 24.27 27.33 -9.13
CA GLN A 20 24.29 27.01 -7.71
C GLN A 20 25.26 28.01 -7.05
N PRO A 21 25.06 28.38 -5.78
CA PRO A 21 26.18 28.71 -4.89
C PRO A 21 26.17 27.88 -3.59
N ALA A 22 27.26 27.94 -2.82
CA ALA A 22 27.51 27.08 -1.67
C ALA A 22 28.25 27.79 -0.53
N GLN A 23 28.13 27.23 0.70
CA GLN A 23 29.04 27.37 1.86
C GLN A 23 29.07 28.76 2.57
N GLN A 24 29.35 28.92 3.89
CA GLN A 24 30.12 28.09 4.85
C GLN A 24 29.86 28.42 6.36
N SER A 25 30.16 27.44 7.24
CA SER A 25 30.63 27.51 8.66
C SER A 25 29.72 27.73 9.92
N GLN A 26 30.12 26.96 10.94
CA GLN A 26 29.68 26.73 12.36
C GLN A 26 30.28 27.77 13.38
N PRO A 27 30.18 27.66 14.74
CA PRO A 27 29.54 26.63 15.62
C PRO A 27 28.75 27.08 16.90
N THR A 28 28.03 26.10 17.51
CA THR A 28 27.73 25.88 18.97
C THR A 28 27.14 26.97 19.91
N ALA A 29 25.98 26.67 20.55
CA ALA A 29 25.88 26.40 22.02
C ALA A 29 24.42 26.18 22.56
N ALA A 30 24.30 25.17 23.44
CA ALA A 30 23.43 24.98 24.63
C ALA A 30 22.01 25.61 24.85
N SER A 31 21.09 24.72 25.26
CA SER A 31 20.17 24.78 26.43
C SER A 31 18.93 25.71 26.51
N SER A 32 17.75 25.04 26.52
CA SER A 32 16.69 25.10 27.56
C SER A 32 15.63 26.22 27.63
N ILE A 33 14.50 25.86 28.28
CA ILE A 33 13.49 26.71 28.97
C ILE A 33 12.52 27.49 28.04
N PHE A 34 11.26 27.05 27.88
CA PHE A 34 10.09 27.10 28.79
C PHE A 34 9.29 28.41 28.67
N GLY A 35 8.01 28.30 28.27
CA GLY A 35 7.06 29.39 28.03
C GLY A 35 5.91 28.89 27.12
N GLN A 36 4.83 28.30 27.63
CA GLN A 36 3.72 28.89 28.40
C GLN A 36 2.59 29.43 27.50
N ALA A 37 1.54 28.62 27.32
CA ALA A 37 0.18 29.08 27.01
C ALA A 37 -0.83 28.13 27.70
N MET A 38 -1.89 28.71 28.26
CA MET A 38 -2.86 28.09 29.17
C MET A 38 -4.24 28.05 28.51
N ALA A 39 -4.96 26.91 28.54
CA ALA A 39 -6.45 26.88 28.56
C ALA A 39 -7.03 25.44 28.68
N ASN A 40 -7.35 25.05 29.91
CA ASN A 40 -8.62 24.48 30.42
C ASN A 40 -9.53 23.49 29.63
N GLN A 41 -10.23 22.66 30.43
CA GLN A 41 -11.42 21.82 30.16
C GLN A 41 -11.32 20.50 29.33
N GLN A 42 -12.19 19.50 29.52
CA GLN A 42 -12.66 18.79 30.74
C GLN A 42 -13.55 17.57 30.33
N ASN A 43 -13.21 16.38 30.86
CA ASN A 43 -14.09 15.22 31.18
C ASN A 43 -15.04 14.58 30.13
N ASN A 44 -14.77 13.31 29.76
CA ASN A 44 -15.65 12.13 29.90
C ASN A 44 -14.90 10.89 29.33
N ASN A 45 -15.15 9.62 29.64
CA ASN A 45 -16.05 8.94 30.59
C ASN A 45 -15.37 7.58 30.94
N THR A 46 -15.48 7.09 32.17
CA THR A 46 -15.04 5.73 32.54
C THR A 46 -16.16 5.02 33.29
N ASN A 47 -16.56 3.83 32.86
CA ASN A 47 -17.48 2.99 33.63
C ASN A 47 -17.22 1.51 33.37
N THR A 48 -16.81 0.78 34.42
CA THR A 48 -17.36 -0.56 34.74
C THR A 48 -16.95 -1.00 36.16
N THR A 49 -17.98 -1.19 37.02
CA THR A 49 -18.08 -2.27 38.04
C THR A 49 -17.26 -2.16 39.35
N GLY A 50 -17.90 -2.34 40.53
CA GLY A 50 -17.11 -2.63 41.75
C GLY A 50 -17.72 -2.76 43.16
N ASN A 51 -18.90 -2.22 43.49
CA ASN A 51 -19.78 -2.52 44.68
C ASN A 51 -19.25 -2.65 46.16
N ASN A 52 -19.97 -1.99 47.12
CA ASN A 52 -19.99 -2.21 48.60
C ASN A 52 -18.68 -2.00 49.42
N ALA A 53 -18.62 -1.76 50.75
CA ALA A 53 -19.49 -1.22 51.84
C ALA A 53 -18.64 -1.32 53.16
N LEU A 54 -18.86 -0.69 54.32
CA LEU A 54 -19.69 0.42 54.86
C LEU A 54 -19.17 0.71 56.30
N GLY A 55 -19.02 1.98 56.74
CA GLY A 55 -18.82 2.30 58.18
C GLY A 55 -17.98 3.55 58.54
N GLN A 56 -18.58 4.44 59.37
CA GLN A 56 -18.09 5.04 60.64
C GLN A 56 -16.62 5.53 60.80
N GLN A 57 -16.28 6.63 61.52
CA GLN A 57 -17.04 7.63 62.31
C GLN A 57 -16.20 8.94 62.56
N GLN A 58 -16.78 9.92 63.28
CA GLN A 58 -16.33 11.25 63.79
C GLN A 58 -14.88 11.32 64.40
N ASN A 59 -14.22 12.47 64.67
CA ASN A 59 -14.73 13.80 65.08
C ASN A 59 -13.69 14.98 64.97
N ALA A 60 -14.20 16.24 64.99
CA ALA A 60 -13.64 17.54 65.48
C ALA A 60 -12.11 17.87 65.44
N GLN A 61 -11.62 19.08 65.08
CA GLN A 61 -11.86 20.43 65.67
C GLN A 61 -11.12 21.53 64.84
N GLN A 62 -11.38 22.83 65.06
CA GLN A 62 -10.92 23.99 64.23
C GLN A 62 -9.70 24.79 64.77
N MET A 63 -8.89 25.37 63.85
CA MET A 63 -8.14 26.67 63.91
C MET A 63 -7.05 26.86 65.02
N PRO A 64 -6.07 27.81 64.90
CA PRO A 64 -6.00 28.95 63.96
C PRO A 64 -4.65 29.24 63.21
N ALA A 65 -4.75 30.12 62.21
CA ALA A 65 -3.81 31.17 61.78
C ALA A 65 -2.29 30.91 61.64
N LEU A 66 -1.85 30.77 60.37
CA LEU A 66 -0.87 31.60 59.64
C LEU A 66 0.47 32.05 60.30
N SER A 67 1.55 31.88 59.52
CA SER A 67 2.88 32.53 59.63
C SER A 67 3.82 32.05 60.75
N GLN A 68 4.73 31.10 60.41
CA GLN A 68 6.19 31.33 60.36
C GLN A 68 6.97 30.00 60.23
N SER A 69 7.40 29.63 59.01
CA SER A 69 8.37 28.53 58.79
C SER A 69 9.01 28.52 57.39
N GLN A 70 9.23 29.69 56.78
CA GLN A 70 10.06 29.82 55.56
C GLN A 70 11.56 29.95 55.92
N ALA A 71 12.11 28.92 56.58
CA ALA A 71 13.51 28.94 57.06
C ALA A 71 14.19 27.55 57.17
N GLN A 72 13.72 26.53 56.46
CA GLN A 72 14.30 25.16 56.51
C GLN A 72 14.66 24.54 55.14
N LEU A 73 14.79 25.35 54.08
CA LEU A 73 15.14 24.87 52.72
C LEU A 73 16.43 25.48 52.14
N SER A 74 17.25 26.14 52.96
CA SER A 74 18.41 26.94 52.49
C SER A 74 19.71 26.73 53.29
N SER A 75 19.80 25.68 54.12
CA SER A 75 20.98 25.39 54.96
C SER A 75 21.44 23.92 54.88
N SER A 76 21.74 23.45 53.68
CA SER A 76 22.51 22.20 53.46
C SER A 76 23.60 22.36 52.40
N LEU A 77 24.05 23.59 52.15
CA LEU A 77 25.35 23.85 51.51
C LEU A 77 26.45 23.72 52.57
N TRP A 78 27.26 22.67 52.43
CA TRP A 78 28.62 22.48 52.99
C TRP A 78 28.81 22.76 54.50
N GLN A 79 28.87 21.68 55.29
CA GLN A 79 29.63 21.64 56.55
C GLN A 79 30.79 20.65 56.41
N PRO A 80 32.05 21.06 56.61
CA PRO A 80 33.17 20.12 56.70
C PRO A 80 33.09 19.35 58.02
N GLY A 81 33.23 18.01 57.98
CA GLY A 81 33.44 17.20 59.19
C GLY A 81 32.23 16.46 59.76
N ARG A 82 31.20 16.12 58.97
CA ARG A 82 30.32 14.99 59.29
C ARG A 82 30.24 13.97 58.18
N GLU A 83 30.24 12.72 58.59
CA GLU A 83 30.53 11.55 57.78
C GLU A 83 29.34 11.17 56.89
N THR A 84 29.61 10.95 55.61
CA THR A 84 28.60 10.58 54.61
C THR A 84 28.34 9.07 54.65
N PRO A 85 27.08 8.62 54.46
CA PRO A 85 26.76 7.20 54.39
C PRO A 85 27.33 6.60 53.09
N HIS A 86 28.37 5.77 53.26
CA HIS A 86 28.93 4.81 52.29
C HIS A 86 29.42 5.34 50.92
N GLN A 87 30.75 5.47 50.84
CA GLN A 87 31.58 5.14 49.66
C GLN A 87 31.40 5.98 48.38
N GLN A 88 31.73 7.27 48.45
CA GLN A 88 32.39 7.88 47.28
C GLN A 88 33.78 7.24 47.12
N LYS A 89 33.98 6.47 46.04
CA LYS A 89 35.32 5.99 45.63
C LYS A 89 36.28 7.19 45.53
N PRO A 90 37.59 7.05 45.80
CA PRO A 90 38.51 8.17 45.73
C PRO A 90 38.51 8.79 44.32
N ILE A 91 38.79 10.10 44.21
CA ILE A 91 38.63 10.88 42.96
C ILE A 91 39.35 10.21 41.78
N VAL A 92 40.53 9.64 42.01
CA VAL A 92 41.30 8.88 41.00
C VAL A 92 40.53 7.67 40.46
N ASP A 93 39.81 6.95 41.32
CA ASP A 93 39.01 5.79 40.91
C ASP A 93 37.67 6.20 40.28
N GLN A 94 37.15 7.39 40.60
CA GLN A 94 36.02 7.97 39.85
C GLN A 94 36.43 8.33 38.42
N ILE A 95 37.62 8.95 38.24
CA ILE A 95 38.16 9.28 36.91
C ILE A 95 38.43 8.01 36.09
N LYS A 96 39.05 6.99 36.69
CA LYS A 96 39.23 5.68 36.05
C LYS A 96 37.89 5.08 35.64
N LEU A 97 36.91 5.06 36.55
CA LEU A 97 35.58 4.52 36.27
C LEU A 97 34.89 5.28 35.14
N VAL A 98 34.97 6.61 35.08
CA VAL A 98 34.44 7.38 33.94
C VAL A 98 35.16 7.02 32.64
N THR A 99 36.49 6.86 32.67
CA THR A 99 37.25 6.44 31.48
C THR A 99 36.82 5.04 31.00
N GLU A 100 36.69 4.08 31.92
CA GLU A 100 36.26 2.70 31.65
C GLU A 100 34.80 2.62 31.15
N LYS A 101 33.92 3.49 31.65
CA LYS A 101 32.50 3.61 31.26
C LYS A 101 32.32 4.13 29.83
N TRP A 102 33.30 4.88 29.31
CA TRP A 102 33.33 5.41 27.94
C TRP A 102 34.17 4.56 26.97
N ASP A 103 35.00 3.64 27.47
CA ASP A 103 35.72 2.68 26.64
C ASP A 103 34.75 1.64 26.06
N ALA A 104 34.65 1.56 24.73
CA ALA A 104 33.79 0.60 24.05
C ALA A 104 34.33 -0.85 24.10
N SER A 105 35.61 -1.03 24.45
CA SER A 105 36.25 -2.34 24.63
C SER A 105 36.19 -2.84 26.08
N GLY A 106 35.85 -1.97 27.04
CA GLY A 106 35.75 -2.30 28.45
C GLY A 106 34.47 -3.08 28.80
N PRO A 107 34.53 -4.11 29.67
CA PRO A 107 33.34 -4.87 30.08
C PRO A 107 32.33 -4.01 30.85
N SER A 108 32.78 -2.90 31.46
CA SER A 108 31.91 -1.98 32.21
C SER A 108 31.32 -0.82 31.39
N CYS A 109 31.49 -0.78 30.07
CA CYS A 109 30.94 0.26 29.19
C CYS A 109 29.44 0.50 29.44
N VAL A 110 28.99 1.77 29.49
CA VAL A 110 27.55 2.09 29.63
C VAL A 110 26.81 1.93 28.31
N PHE A 111 27.48 2.16 27.19
CA PHE A 111 26.88 2.22 25.86
C PHE A 111 26.70 0.84 25.22
N LYS A 112 26.29 -0.15 26.02
CA LYS A 112 25.90 -1.49 25.56
C LYS A 112 24.40 -1.51 25.23
N HIS A 113 24.04 -1.96 24.04
CA HIS A 113 22.64 -2.22 23.69
C HIS A 113 22.51 -3.41 22.74
N TYR A 114 21.51 -4.28 22.98
CA TYR A 114 21.23 -5.44 22.15
C TYR A 114 20.28 -5.10 21.01
N PHE A 115 20.72 -5.33 19.77
CA PHE A 115 19.87 -5.25 18.59
C PHE A 115 19.53 -6.65 18.09
N TYR A 116 18.27 -6.86 17.72
CA TYR A 116 17.83 -8.13 17.16
C TYR A 116 18.10 -8.17 15.66
N ASN A 117 18.81 -9.20 15.20
CA ASN A 117 19.03 -9.48 13.80
C ASN A 117 18.18 -10.69 13.38
N LYS A 118 17.50 -10.59 12.24
CA LYS A 118 16.80 -11.74 11.67
C LYS A 118 17.82 -12.72 11.09
N VAL A 119 17.72 -13.96 11.52
CA VAL A 119 18.57 -15.10 11.13
C VAL A 119 17.64 -16.22 10.67
N ASP A 120 18.07 -17.03 9.72
CA ASP A 120 17.34 -18.22 9.31
C ASP A 120 17.38 -19.30 10.40
N GLU A 121 16.30 -20.05 10.59
CA GLU A 121 16.13 -20.92 11.77
C GLU A 121 17.21 -22.02 11.84
N ALA A 122 17.67 -22.51 10.69
CA ALA A 122 18.79 -23.45 10.57
C ALA A 122 20.12 -22.92 11.14
N HIS A 123 20.31 -21.60 11.18
CA HIS A 123 21.55 -20.95 11.61
C HIS A 123 21.53 -20.48 13.07
N VAL A 124 20.37 -20.45 13.72
CA VAL A 124 20.19 -20.04 15.12
C VAL A 124 21.15 -20.75 16.10
N PRO A 125 21.40 -22.09 16.01
CA PRO A 125 22.28 -22.78 16.96
C PRO A 125 23.77 -22.38 16.90
N PHE A 126 24.20 -21.71 15.84
CA PHE A 126 25.61 -21.28 15.69
C PHE A 126 25.91 -19.95 16.39
N TYR A 127 24.88 -19.17 16.74
CA TYR A 127 25.05 -17.91 17.45
C TYR A 127 25.28 -18.16 18.94
N LYS A 128 26.41 -17.64 19.44
CA LYS A 128 26.86 -17.73 20.83
C LYS A 128 27.30 -16.34 21.30
N PRO A 129 27.27 -16.06 22.62
CA PRO A 129 27.80 -14.82 23.15
C PRO A 129 29.29 -14.67 22.81
N GLN A 130 29.70 -13.43 22.57
CA GLN A 130 31.06 -13.04 22.21
C GLN A 130 31.99 -13.06 23.43
N PRO A 131 33.33 -13.16 23.24
CA PRO A 131 34.29 -13.26 24.35
C PRO A 131 34.34 -12.06 25.32
N HIS A 132 33.65 -10.97 25.01
CA HIS A 132 33.62 -9.71 25.76
C HIS A 132 32.18 -9.35 26.22
N GLU A 133 31.28 -10.34 26.20
CA GLU A 133 29.84 -10.20 26.41
C GLU A 133 29.41 -10.97 27.67
N ASP A 134 28.58 -10.36 28.50
CA ASP A 134 28.14 -10.95 29.76
C ASP A 134 26.99 -11.95 29.50
N ALA A 135 27.21 -13.22 29.86
CA ALA A 135 26.26 -14.30 29.57
C ALA A 135 24.84 -14.03 30.10
N ASN A 136 24.71 -13.40 31.27
CA ASN A 136 23.42 -13.03 31.85
C ASN A 136 22.67 -11.98 31.00
N GLU A 137 23.36 -10.98 30.47
CA GLU A 137 22.75 -9.95 29.62
C GLU A 137 22.30 -10.55 28.27
N TRP A 138 23.09 -11.48 27.72
CA TRP A 138 22.76 -12.23 26.51
C TRP A 138 21.51 -13.10 26.69
N GLU A 139 21.39 -13.81 27.83
CA GLU A 139 20.20 -14.61 28.15
C GLU A 139 18.96 -13.74 28.38
N GLU A 140 19.10 -12.58 29.04
CA GLU A 140 18.00 -11.60 29.20
C GLU A 140 17.54 -11.06 27.83
N ALA A 141 18.47 -10.79 26.91
CA ALA A 141 18.15 -10.39 25.53
C ALA A 141 17.45 -11.53 24.75
N LEU A 142 17.89 -12.79 24.90
CA LEU A 142 17.20 -13.94 24.31
C LEU A 142 15.77 -14.12 24.87
N GLN A 143 15.55 -13.81 26.15
CA GLN A 143 14.23 -13.85 26.76
C GLN A 143 13.31 -12.74 26.25
N LYS A 144 13.86 -11.55 25.96
CA LYS A 144 13.14 -10.36 25.44
C LYS A 144 13.03 -10.31 23.91
N LYS A 145 13.24 -11.43 23.20
CA LYS A 145 13.16 -11.47 21.73
C LYS A 145 11.74 -11.14 21.19
N PRO A 146 11.62 -10.38 20.08
CA PRO A 146 10.32 -9.97 19.55
C PRO A 146 9.57 -11.09 18.80
N ALA A 147 10.27 -12.07 18.22
CA ALA A 147 9.70 -13.23 17.54
C ALA A 147 10.75 -14.36 17.41
N SER A 148 10.36 -15.53 16.88
CA SER A 148 11.32 -16.58 16.49
C SER A 148 12.21 -16.12 15.33
N GLY A 149 13.40 -16.73 15.19
CA GLY A 149 14.39 -16.36 14.17
C GLY A 149 15.10 -15.01 14.39
N TYR A 150 14.90 -14.34 15.53
CA TYR A 150 15.65 -13.15 15.91
C TYR A 150 16.72 -13.48 16.94
N MET A 151 17.99 -13.23 16.60
CA MET A 151 19.12 -13.39 17.52
C MET A 151 19.62 -12.01 17.99
N PRO A 152 19.93 -11.84 19.28
CA PRO A 152 20.53 -10.62 19.78
C PRO A 152 21.95 -10.45 19.22
N VAL A 153 22.37 -9.19 19.08
CA VAL A 153 23.72 -8.77 18.69
C VAL A 153 24.05 -7.54 19.53
N LEU A 154 25.06 -7.64 20.37
CA LEU A 154 25.57 -6.50 21.13
C LEU A 154 26.15 -5.44 20.19
N CYS A 155 25.74 -4.19 20.42
CA CYS A 155 26.46 -3.02 19.94
C CYS A 155 27.04 -2.29 21.15
N SER A 156 28.37 -2.20 21.21
CA SER A 156 29.10 -1.39 22.18
C SER A 156 29.49 -0.05 21.54
N GLY A 157 29.12 1.05 22.19
CA GLY A 157 29.47 2.40 21.78
C GLY A 157 28.88 2.86 20.44
N PHE A 158 29.29 4.06 20.03
CA PHE A 158 28.80 4.69 18.79
C PHE A 158 29.30 4.02 17.51
N THR A 159 30.42 3.28 17.56
CA THR A 159 30.98 2.55 16.42
C THR A 159 30.06 1.41 15.98
N GLY A 160 29.56 0.59 16.90
CA GLY A 160 28.59 -0.47 16.60
C GLY A 160 27.29 0.06 15.98
N VAL A 161 26.78 1.19 16.50
CA VAL A 161 25.62 1.87 15.93
C VAL A 161 25.90 2.40 14.52
N ALA A 162 27.08 2.98 14.28
CA ALA A 162 27.49 3.46 12.96
C ALA A 162 27.58 2.31 11.94
N ASP A 163 28.10 1.15 12.32
CA ASP A 163 28.16 -0.03 11.45
C ASP A 163 26.79 -0.66 11.19
N ARG A 164 25.88 -0.62 12.17
CA ARG A 164 24.47 -0.97 11.97
C ARG A 164 23.80 -0.02 10.97
N LEU A 165 24.06 1.28 11.05
CA LEU A 165 23.54 2.29 10.11
C LEU A 165 24.09 2.10 8.69
N LYS A 166 25.39 1.79 8.53
CA LYS A 166 25.98 1.39 7.23
C LYS A 166 25.27 0.17 6.65
N THR A 167 24.99 -0.83 7.49
CA THR A 167 24.29 -2.07 7.10
C THR A 167 22.85 -1.79 6.67
N GLN A 168 22.12 -0.97 7.42
CA GLN A 168 20.77 -0.52 7.05
C GLN A 168 20.78 0.26 5.72
N LYS A 169 21.73 1.16 5.51
CA LYS A 169 21.88 1.91 4.25
C LYS A 169 22.12 0.97 3.05
N ARG A 170 22.94 -0.08 3.21
CA ARG A 170 23.10 -1.13 2.18
C ARG A 170 21.78 -1.84 1.91
N ALA A 171 21.10 -2.33 2.95
CA ALA A 171 19.82 -3.05 2.81
C ALA A 171 18.74 -2.20 2.12
N ILE A 172 18.63 -0.90 2.45
CA ILE A 172 17.71 0.04 1.78
C ILE A 172 18.05 0.16 0.28
N ASN A 173 19.33 0.23 -0.08
CA ASN A 173 19.74 0.27 -1.49
C ASN A 173 19.40 -1.03 -2.24
N ASP A 174 19.56 -2.19 -1.58
CA ASP A 174 19.19 -3.49 -2.13
C ASP A 174 17.67 -3.61 -2.30
N PHE A 175 16.87 -3.11 -1.34
CA PHE A 175 15.41 -3.04 -1.45
C PHE A 175 14.95 -2.11 -2.58
N ASN A 176 15.52 -0.90 -2.70
CA ASN A 176 15.22 0.01 -3.81
C ASN A 176 15.56 -0.63 -5.16
N THR A 177 16.72 -1.29 -5.26
CA THR A 177 17.13 -1.99 -6.49
C THR A 177 16.14 -3.09 -6.87
N ARG A 178 15.69 -3.91 -5.90
CA ARG A 178 14.66 -4.94 -6.13
C ARG A 178 13.30 -4.33 -6.49
N LEU A 179 12.92 -3.21 -5.87
CA LEU A 179 11.66 -2.51 -6.19
C LEU A 179 11.68 -1.96 -7.62
N HIS A 180 12.79 -1.38 -8.07
CA HIS A 180 12.97 -0.97 -9.46
C HIS A 180 12.95 -2.15 -10.45
N GLN A 181 13.50 -3.31 -10.08
CA GLN A 181 13.39 -4.53 -10.89
C GLN A 181 11.94 -5.03 -11.00
N ILE A 182 11.18 -5.00 -9.90
CA ILE A 182 9.76 -5.37 -9.88
C ILE A 182 8.96 -4.41 -10.77
N ASN A 183 9.12 -3.10 -10.59
CA ASN A 183 8.43 -2.09 -11.41
C ASN A 183 8.76 -2.26 -12.89
N GLY A 184 10.04 -2.38 -13.27
CA GLY A 184 10.42 -2.62 -14.66
C GLY A 184 9.88 -3.94 -15.23
N SER A 185 9.66 -4.97 -14.41
CA SER A 185 9.00 -6.21 -14.83
C SER A 185 7.48 -6.04 -15.02
N LEU A 186 6.83 -5.22 -14.18
CA LEU A 186 5.41 -4.87 -14.32
C LEU A 186 5.19 -4.02 -15.58
N ASP A 187 6.01 -2.99 -15.79
CA ASP A 187 5.97 -2.14 -16.98
C ASP A 187 6.12 -2.97 -18.27
N ALA A 188 7.05 -3.93 -18.29
CA ALA A 188 7.24 -4.84 -19.42
C ALA A 188 6.04 -5.78 -19.65
N ILE A 189 5.36 -6.23 -18.58
CA ILE A 189 4.13 -7.04 -18.68
C ILE A 189 2.98 -6.19 -19.21
N MET A 190 2.81 -4.96 -18.72
CA MET A 190 1.77 -4.03 -19.17
C MET A 190 1.94 -3.67 -20.65
N GLN A 191 3.14 -3.24 -21.07
CA GLN A 191 3.46 -2.95 -22.46
C GLN A 191 3.19 -4.15 -23.39
N ARG A 192 3.52 -5.38 -22.95
CA ARG A 192 3.23 -6.60 -23.70
C ARG A 192 1.72 -6.93 -23.73
N HIS A 193 0.98 -6.59 -22.69
CA HIS A 193 -0.48 -6.75 -22.68
C HIS A 193 -1.12 -5.83 -23.72
N GLU A 194 -0.88 -4.53 -23.60
CA GLU A 194 -1.46 -3.47 -24.42
C GLU A 194 -1.07 -3.61 -25.91
N LEU A 195 0.23 -3.72 -26.21
CA LEU A 195 0.72 -3.65 -27.60
C LEU A 195 0.60 -4.97 -28.35
N GLU A 196 0.85 -6.11 -27.69
CA GLU A 196 0.80 -7.42 -28.35
C GLU A 196 -0.47 -8.20 -28.07
N THR A 197 -0.87 -8.29 -26.80
CA THR A 197 -1.85 -9.29 -26.37
C THR A 197 -3.27 -8.85 -26.73
N GLU A 198 -3.65 -7.61 -26.44
CA GLU A 198 -4.96 -7.05 -26.80
C GLU A 198 -5.14 -7.00 -28.32
N VAL A 199 -4.14 -6.50 -29.05
CA VAL A 199 -4.18 -6.42 -30.52
C VAL A 199 -4.33 -7.81 -31.15
N ARG A 200 -3.59 -8.83 -30.66
CA ARG A 200 -3.73 -10.21 -31.13
C ARG A 200 -5.08 -10.82 -30.74
N ALA A 201 -5.60 -10.56 -29.54
CA ALA A 201 -6.90 -11.04 -29.10
C ALA A 201 -8.05 -10.46 -29.95
N LEU A 202 -8.01 -9.14 -30.22
CA LEU A 202 -8.99 -8.46 -31.07
C LEU A 202 -8.92 -8.98 -32.52
N ALA A 203 -7.70 -9.12 -33.07
CA ALA A 203 -7.50 -9.70 -34.39
C ALA A 203 -7.96 -11.18 -34.48
N ALA A 204 -7.73 -11.97 -33.43
CA ALA A 204 -8.22 -13.34 -33.33
C ALA A 204 -9.75 -13.39 -33.30
N ARG A 205 -10.42 -12.54 -32.51
CA ARG A 205 -11.88 -12.42 -32.46
C ARG A 205 -12.46 -12.06 -33.84
N ARG A 206 -11.89 -11.07 -34.55
CA ARG A 206 -12.29 -10.71 -35.92
C ARG A 206 -12.14 -11.88 -36.90
N ARG A 207 -11.02 -12.62 -36.82
CA ARG A 207 -10.79 -13.83 -37.64
C ARG A 207 -11.78 -14.94 -37.30
N GLN A 208 -12.09 -15.14 -36.02
CA GLN A 208 -13.08 -16.13 -35.57
C GLN A 208 -14.46 -15.84 -36.17
N THR A 209 -14.92 -14.59 -36.14
CA THR A 209 -16.18 -14.18 -36.78
C THR A 209 -16.17 -14.49 -38.28
N ALA A 210 -15.13 -14.06 -39.02
CA ALA A 210 -15.02 -14.31 -40.46
C ALA A 210 -14.90 -15.81 -40.81
N ILE A 211 -14.26 -16.62 -39.97
CA ILE A 211 -14.20 -18.08 -40.14
C ILE A 211 -15.55 -18.73 -39.82
N SER A 212 -16.27 -18.24 -38.80
CA SER A 212 -17.62 -18.69 -38.45
C SER A 212 -18.60 -18.44 -39.60
N GLU A 213 -18.57 -17.25 -40.20
CA GLU A 213 -19.36 -16.90 -41.39
C GLU A 213 -19.03 -17.82 -42.58
N ARG A 214 -17.74 -18.02 -42.88
CA ARG A 214 -17.31 -18.93 -43.96
C ARG A 214 -17.72 -20.38 -43.70
N CYS A 215 -17.65 -20.83 -42.45
CA CYS A 215 -18.08 -22.15 -42.03
C CYS A 215 -19.59 -22.33 -42.22
N LEU A 216 -20.40 -21.34 -41.81
CA LEU A 216 -21.84 -21.32 -42.03
C LEU A 216 -22.20 -21.35 -43.52
N VAL A 217 -21.56 -20.50 -44.34
CA VAL A 217 -21.77 -20.50 -45.80
C VAL A 217 -21.37 -21.82 -46.45
N LEU A 218 -20.28 -22.47 -45.99
CA LEU A 218 -19.88 -23.78 -46.46
C LEU A 218 -20.90 -24.85 -46.06
N ALA A 219 -21.30 -24.88 -44.78
CA ALA A 219 -22.29 -25.83 -44.27
C ALA A 219 -23.64 -25.72 -45.01
N ALA A 220 -24.11 -24.50 -45.26
CA ALA A 220 -25.30 -24.23 -46.07
C ALA A 220 -25.16 -24.78 -47.50
N LYS A 221 -24.02 -24.51 -48.17
CA LYS A 221 -23.76 -25.05 -49.52
C LYS A 221 -23.69 -26.57 -49.54
N VAL A 222 -23.09 -27.20 -48.53
CA VAL A 222 -23.03 -28.66 -48.39
C VAL A 222 -24.42 -29.26 -48.19
N GLN A 223 -25.27 -28.66 -47.34
CA GLN A 223 -26.65 -29.10 -47.16
C GLN A 223 -27.45 -29.00 -48.46
N ILE A 224 -27.36 -27.87 -49.17
CA ILE A 224 -28.05 -27.65 -50.45
C ILE A 224 -27.61 -28.68 -51.50
N LEU A 225 -26.30 -28.94 -51.63
CA LEU A 225 -25.78 -29.89 -52.62
C LEU A 225 -26.13 -31.34 -52.28
N ARG A 226 -26.10 -31.71 -50.99
CA ARG A 226 -26.47 -33.06 -50.52
C ARG A 226 -27.96 -33.34 -50.69
N ASN A 227 -28.81 -32.37 -50.35
CA ASN A 227 -30.26 -32.55 -50.35
C ASN A 227 -30.89 -32.22 -51.72
N ARG A 228 -30.10 -31.87 -52.74
CA ARG A 228 -30.59 -31.45 -54.06
C ARG A 228 -31.37 -32.58 -54.76
N GLY A 229 -32.68 -32.40 -54.88
CA GLY A 229 -33.60 -33.34 -55.52
C GLY A 229 -34.38 -34.24 -54.56
N TYR A 230 -34.15 -34.12 -53.24
CA TYR A 230 -35.04 -34.67 -52.22
C TYR A 230 -36.14 -33.67 -51.87
N ALA A 231 -37.25 -34.16 -51.31
CA ALA A 231 -38.30 -33.31 -50.76
C ALA A 231 -37.81 -32.62 -49.47
N LEU A 232 -38.33 -31.42 -49.21
CA LEU A 232 -38.02 -30.63 -48.01
C LEU A 232 -38.39 -31.42 -46.75
N SER A 233 -37.49 -31.45 -45.74
CA SER A 233 -37.81 -32.07 -44.44
C SER A 233 -38.74 -31.20 -43.61
N ALA A 234 -39.48 -31.80 -42.67
CA ALA A 234 -40.26 -31.04 -41.68
C ALA A 234 -39.38 -30.09 -40.85
N ASP A 235 -38.19 -30.55 -40.44
CA ASP A 235 -37.21 -29.72 -39.71
C ASP A 235 -36.72 -28.51 -40.53
N GLU A 236 -36.69 -28.63 -41.87
CA GLU A 236 -36.28 -27.55 -42.78
C GLU A 236 -37.40 -26.53 -42.97
N ASP A 237 -38.67 -26.95 -42.97
CA ASP A 237 -39.82 -26.02 -42.98
C ASP A 237 -39.94 -25.27 -41.63
N ASP A 238 -39.71 -25.94 -40.50
CA ASP A 238 -39.60 -25.30 -39.18
C ASP A 238 -38.48 -24.24 -39.13
N LEU A 239 -37.31 -24.55 -39.69
CA LEU A 239 -36.20 -23.58 -39.79
C LEU A 239 -36.58 -22.39 -40.69
N LYS A 240 -37.20 -22.66 -41.84
CA LYS A 240 -37.69 -21.64 -42.78
C LYS A 240 -38.73 -20.73 -42.11
N ASN A 241 -39.70 -21.28 -41.39
CA ASN A 241 -40.73 -20.53 -40.68
C ASN A 241 -40.09 -19.58 -39.64
N ARG A 242 -39.09 -20.05 -38.89
CA ARG A 242 -38.31 -19.19 -37.96
C ARG A 242 -37.54 -18.09 -38.67
N LEU A 243 -36.91 -18.39 -39.81
CA LEU A 243 -36.20 -17.40 -40.62
C LEU A 243 -37.14 -16.34 -41.20
N GLN A 244 -38.33 -16.71 -41.67
CA GLN A 244 -39.33 -15.77 -42.20
C GLN A 244 -39.87 -14.81 -41.11
N VAL A 245 -40.06 -15.30 -39.88
CA VAL A 245 -40.42 -14.44 -38.75
C VAL A 245 -39.29 -13.44 -38.46
N LEU A 246 -38.04 -13.90 -38.35
CA LEU A 246 -36.88 -13.03 -38.11
C LEU A 246 -36.65 -12.02 -39.26
N GLU A 247 -36.81 -12.43 -40.50
CA GLU A 247 -36.70 -11.56 -41.68
C GLU A 247 -37.76 -10.46 -41.65
N ARG A 248 -39.02 -10.81 -41.35
CA ARG A 248 -40.11 -9.84 -41.22
C ARG A 248 -39.87 -8.86 -40.08
N ASP A 249 -39.38 -9.33 -38.94
CA ASP A 249 -39.15 -8.51 -37.75
C ASP A 249 -37.92 -7.58 -37.91
N VAL A 250 -36.91 -7.96 -38.71
CA VAL A 250 -35.76 -7.12 -39.08
C VAL A 250 -36.12 -6.12 -40.19
N ASN A 251 -36.95 -6.52 -41.15
CA ASN A 251 -37.39 -5.67 -42.26
C ASN A 251 -38.59 -4.77 -41.90
N ASP A 252 -38.97 -4.65 -40.63
CA ASP A 252 -40.02 -3.73 -40.18
C ASP A 252 -39.57 -2.26 -40.37
N PRO A 253 -40.27 -1.46 -41.22
CA PRO A 253 -39.95 -0.05 -41.41
C PRO A 253 -39.96 0.77 -40.12
N ALA A 254 -40.69 0.35 -39.08
CA ALA A 254 -40.69 1.02 -37.79
C ALA A 254 -39.35 0.87 -37.04
N VAL A 255 -38.58 -0.20 -37.29
CA VAL A 255 -37.23 -0.36 -36.71
C VAL A 255 -36.26 0.60 -37.39
N GLY A 256 -36.28 0.67 -38.73
CA GLY A 256 -35.46 1.62 -39.49
C GLY A 256 -35.78 3.08 -39.14
N ALA A 257 -37.06 3.45 -39.08
CA ALA A 257 -37.47 4.80 -38.70
C ALA A 257 -37.03 5.20 -37.27
N ARG A 258 -37.04 4.26 -36.32
CA ARG A 258 -36.50 4.51 -34.96
C ARG A 258 -34.99 4.69 -34.95
N GLU A 259 -34.26 3.96 -35.79
CA GLU A 259 -32.81 4.18 -35.95
C GLU A 259 -32.54 5.59 -36.50
N GLU A 260 -33.22 6.00 -37.57
CA GLU A 260 -33.10 7.34 -38.14
C GLU A 260 -33.50 8.45 -37.15
N GLU A 261 -34.57 8.26 -36.38
CA GLU A 261 -34.98 9.17 -35.30
C GLU A 261 -33.87 9.30 -34.24
N MET A 262 -33.34 8.17 -33.76
CA MET A 262 -32.25 8.12 -32.78
C MET A 262 -30.98 8.82 -33.29
N TRP A 263 -30.60 8.61 -34.56
CA TRP A 263 -29.49 9.33 -35.19
C TRP A 263 -29.75 10.84 -35.28
N SER A 264 -30.95 11.26 -35.71
CA SER A 264 -31.30 12.69 -35.78
C SER A 264 -31.27 13.38 -34.41
N ARG A 265 -31.73 12.67 -33.36
CA ARG A 265 -31.72 13.12 -31.98
C ARG A 265 -30.30 13.18 -31.41
N LEU A 266 -29.45 12.20 -31.71
CA LEU A 266 -28.04 12.20 -31.32
C LEU A 266 -27.28 13.36 -31.97
N ILE A 267 -27.52 13.63 -33.26
CA ILE A 267 -26.93 14.78 -33.97
C ILE A 267 -27.40 16.10 -33.33
N SER A 268 -28.70 16.23 -33.04
CA SER A 268 -29.27 17.41 -32.37
C SER A 268 -28.67 17.64 -30.99
N LEU A 269 -28.52 16.58 -30.19
CA LEU A 269 -27.89 16.64 -28.86
C LEU A 269 -26.40 16.98 -28.96
N ARG A 270 -25.67 16.48 -29.97
CA ARG A 270 -24.28 16.86 -30.21
C ARG A 270 -24.17 18.34 -30.57
N VAL A 271 -24.97 18.84 -31.51
CA VAL A 271 -24.96 20.26 -31.88
C VAL A 271 -25.33 21.16 -30.69
N TYR A 272 -26.27 20.75 -29.84
CA TYR A 272 -26.59 21.44 -28.59
C TYR A 272 -25.41 21.41 -27.60
N SER A 273 -24.76 20.26 -27.41
CA SER A 273 -23.57 20.12 -26.56
C SER A 273 -22.40 20.96 -27.06
N ASP A 274 -22.08 20.91 -28.35
CA ASP A 274 -21.01 21.69 -28.99
C ASP A 274 -21.26 23.20 -28.87
N ARG A 275 -22.54 23.62 -28.87
CA ARG A 275 -22.94 24.99 -28.61
C ARG A 275 -22.77 25.36 -27.14
N LEU A 276 -23.28 24.54 -26.23
CA LEU A 276 -23.18 24.77 -24.79
C LEU A 276 -21.71 24.81 -24.32
N SER A 277 -20.86 23.93 -24.85
CA SER A 277 -19.41 23.97 -24.61
C SER A 277 -18.79 25.28 -25.10
N LYS A 278 -19.16 25.79 -26.28
CA LYS A 278 -18.67 27.10 -26.77
C LYS A 278 -19.20 28.30 -25.97
N GLU A 279 -20.41 28.19 -25.42
CA GLU A 279 -20.98 29.20 -24.52
C GLU A 279 -20.32 29.13 -23.12
N LEU A 280 -19.84 27.97 -22.68
CA LEU A 280 -19.09 27.75 -21.43
C LEU A 280 -17.60 28.14 -21.56
N ASP A 281 -16.97 27.84 -22.70
CA ASP A 281 -15.60 28.24 -23.05
C ASP A 281 -15.46 29.76 -23.28
N GLN A 282 -16.58 30.51 -23.23
CA GLN A 282 -16.55 31.97 -23.31
C GLN A 282 -16.02 32.55 -21.98
N PRO A 283 -14.86 33.24 -21.97
CA PRO A 283 -14.16 33.61 -20.74
C PRO A 283 -14.94 34.70 -19.97
N GLY A 284 -15.69 34.28 -18.96
CA GLY A 284 -16.58 35.15 -18.18
C GLY A 284 -17.26 34.48 -16.99
N GLY A 285 -17.44 33.16 -17.02
CA GLY A 285 -17.67 32.37 -15.80
C GLY A 285 -16.34 32.05 -15.10
N GLN A 286 -16.35 31.98 -13.77
CA GLN A 286 -15.22 31.42 -13.02
C GLN A 286 -14.94 30.01 -13.55
N ASP A 287 -13.67 29.72 -13.89
CA ASP A 287 -13.22 28.36 -14.19
C ASP A 287 -13.73 27.44 -13.09
N GLY A 288 -14.60 26.49 -13.46
CA GLY A 288 -15.33 25.68 -12.49
C GLY A 288 -14.34 25.00 -11.57
N GLU A 289 -14.37 25.38 -10.28
CA GLU A 289 -13.43 24.89 -9.27
C GLU A 289 -13.47 23.37 -9.30
N GLY A 290 -12.39 22.77 -9.82
CA GLY A 290 -12.32 21.33 -10.03
C GLY A 290 -12.55 20.60 -8.73
N LEU A 291 -13.12 19.40 -8.81
CA LEU A 291 -13.31 18.55 -7.63
C LEU A 291 -12.00 18.49 -6.84
N ASP A 292 -12.06 18.85 -5.55
CA ASP A 292 -10.88 18.94 -4.69
C ASP A 292 -10.07 17.63 -4.81
N PRO A 293 -8.77 17.68 -5.14
CA PRO A 293 -7.97 16.48 -5.40
C PRO A 293 -7.94 15.49 -4.22
N GLU A 294 -8.19 15.95 -2.98
CA GLU A 294 -8.36 15.04 -1.84
C GLU A 294 -9.65 14.21 -1.94
N THR A 295 -10.75 14.82 -2.40
CA THR A 295 -12.01 14.10 -2.67
C THR A 295 -11.87 13.11 -3.83
N GLU A 296 -11.14 13.46 -4.90
CA GLU A 296 -10.86 12.52 -6.00
C GLU A 296 -10.04 11.31 -5.53
N ALA A 297 -9.01 11.53 -4.71
CA ALA A 297 -8.17 10.45 -4.18
C ALA A 297 -8.98 9.51 -3.28
N LYS A 298 -9.88 10.05 -2.44
CA LYS A 298 -10.84 9.27 -1.65
C LYS A 298 -11.80 8.48 -2.54
N ALA A 299 -12.35 9.11 -3.59
CA ALA A 299 -13.26 8.46 -4.53
C ALA A 299 -12.58 7.30 -5.28
N LYS A 300 -11.35 7.48 -5.77
CA LYS A 300 -10.53 6.43 -6.40
C LYS A 300 -10.34 5.23 -5.46
N LYS A 301 -9.96 5.48 -4.20
CA LYS A 301 -9.82 4.41 -3.20
C LYS A 301 -11.12 3.64 -2.95
N VAL A 302 -12.24 4.36 -2.80
CA VAL A 302 -13.56 3.72 -2.60
C VAL A 302 -13.96 2.89 -3.83
N LEU A 303 -13.67 3.36 -5.05
CA LEU A 303 -13.91 2.63 -6.29
C LEU A 303 -13.06 1.35 -6.37
N GLU A 304 -11.77 1.41 -6.03
CA GLU A 304 -10.90 0.21 -5.96
C GLU A 304 -11.41 -0.83 -4.94
N ASP A 305 -11.88 -0.37 -3.78
CA ASP A 305 -12.38 -1.27 -2.74
C ASP A 305 -13.74 -1.88 -3.12
N TYR A 306 -14.62 -1.13 -3.80
CA TYR A 306 -15.84 -1.67 -4.40
C TYR A 306 -15.54 -2.60 -5.59
N GLU A 307 -14.52 -2.35 -6.40
CA GLU A 307 -14.11 -3.28 -7.46
C GLU A 307 -13.69 -4.62 -6.84
N LYS A 308 -12.83 -4.62 -5.81
CA LYS A 308 -12.40 -5.84 -5.11
C LYS A 308 -13.60 -6.61 -4.54
N GLN A 309 -14.57 -5.91 -3.94
CA GLN A 309 -15.81 -6.51 -3.41
C GLN A 309 -16.69 -7.11 -4.53
N LEU A 310 -16.88 -6.40 -5.64
CA LEU A 310 -17.65 -6.88 -6.78
C LEU A 310 -17.00 -8.07 -7.48
N GLN A 311 -15.66 -8.08 -7.62
CA GLN A 311 -14.92 -9.23 -8.16
C GLN A 311 -15.00 -10.45 -7.21
N HIS A 312 -15.02 -10.24 -5.89
CA HIS A 312 -15.27 -11.31 -4.92
C HIS A 312 -16.69 -11.87 -5.07
N LEU A 313 -17.72 -11.01 -5.01
CA LEU A 313 -19.12 -11.42 -5.16
C LEU A 313 -19.38 -12.12 -6.50
N ARG A 314 -18.76 -11.65 -7.59
CA ARG A 314 -18.80 -12.32 -8.89
C ARG A 314 -18.26 -13.75 -8.83
N LYS A 315 -17.10 -13.96 -8.20
CA LYS A 315 -16.50 -15.30 -8.05
C LYS A 315 -17.36 -16.21 -7.20
N GLU A 316 -17.90 -15.71 -6.08
CA GLU A 316 -18.83 -16.47 -5.24
C GLU A 316 -20.08 -16.90 -6.01
N VAL A 317 -20.71 -15.98 -6.77
CA VAL A 317 -21.87 -16.31 -7.61
C VAL A 317 -21.50 -17.31 -8.72
N GLU A 318 -20.32 -17.21 -9.31
CA GLU A 318 -19.84 -18.15 -10.33
C GLU A 318 -19.58 -19.55 -9.74
N ILE A 319 -19.01 -19.64 -8.53
CA ILE A 319 -18.82 -20.89 -7.79
C ILE A 319 -20.17 -21.50 -7.40
N LEU A 320 -21.10 -20.71 -6.85
CA LEU A 320 -22.46 -21.17 -6.49
C LEU A 320 -23.25 -21.64 -7.72
N ALA A 321 -23.09 -20.99 -8.87
CA ALA A 321 -23.69 -21.43 -10.13
C ALA A 321 -23.11 -22.78 -10.61
N GLN A 322 -21.80 -22.98 -10.47
CA GLN A 322 -21.15 -24.25 -10.79
C GLN A 322 -21.56 -25.37 -9.83
N ASP A 323 -21.71 -25.09 -8.53
CA ASP A 323 -22.17 -26.06 -7.52
C ASP A 323 -23.64 -26.44 -7.74
N LEU A 324 -24.51 -25.46 -8.00
CA LEU A 324 -25.91 -25.71 -8.37
C LEU A 324 -26.02 -26.58 -9.62
N GLN A 325 -25.23 -26.32 -10.67
CA GLN A 325 -25.19 -27.19 -11.85
C GLN A 325 -24.69 -28.61 -11.56
N GLN A 326 -23.77 -28.80 -10.60
CA GLN A 326 -23.33 -30.13 -10.16
C GLN A 326 -24.42 -30.86 -9.38
N TRP A 327 -25.13 -30.14 -8.50
CA TRP A 327 -26.29 -30.66 -7.78
C TRP A 327 -27.46 -31.03 -8.69
N GLU A 328 -27.77 -30.22 -9.71
CA GLU A 328 -28.79 -30.56 -10.70
C GLU A 328 -28.44 -31.83 -11.48
N LYS A 329 -27.18 -31.98 -11.89
CA LYS A 329 -26.69 -33.18 -12.58
C LYS A 329 -26.78 -34.43 -11.69
N SER A 330 -26.38 -34.34 -10.41
CA SER A 330 -26.48 -35.47 -9.49
C SER A 330 -27.93 -35.85 -9.20
N ARG A 331 -28.83 -34.85 -9.06
CA ARG A 331 -30.27 -35.06 -8.91
C ARG A 331 -30.91 -35.73 -10.14
N GLN A 332 -30.58 -35.28 -11.35
CA GLN A 332 -31.07 -35.89 -12.59
C GLN A 332 -30.49 -37.30 -12.85
N GLY A 333 -29.27 -37.57 -12.38
CA GLY A 333 -28.70 -38.92 -12.38
C GLY A 333 -29.49 -39.86 -11.45
N ASN A 334 -29.79 -39.40 -10.24
CA ASN A 334 -30.49 -40.19 -9.23
C ASN A 334 -31.96 -40.47 -9.62
N SER A 335 -32.63 -39.57 -10.36
CA SER A 335 -33.98 -39.79 -10.86
C SER A 335 -34.08 -40.75 -12.05
N LYS A 336 -32.96 -41.14 -12.68
CA LYS A 336 -32.91 -42.15 -13.76
C LYS A 336 -32.55 -43.56 -13.25
N SER A 337 -32.28 -43.70 -11.95
CA SER A 337 -31.86 -44.94 -11.30
C SER A 337 -33.00 -45.63 -10.53
N ARG A 338 -34.26 -45.28 -10.80
CA ARG A 338 -35.44 -45.71 -10.06
C ARG A 338 -36.62 -45.99 -11.00
#